data_AF-A0A136JSW7-F1
#
_entry.id   AF-A0A136JSW7-F1
#
_cell.length_a   1.000
_cell.length_b   1.000
_cell.length_c   1.000
_cell.angle_alpha   90.00
_cell.angle_beta   90.00
_cell.angle_gamma   90.00
#
_symmetry.space_group_name_H-M   'P 1'
#
loop_
_entity.id
_entity.type
_entity.pdbx_description
1 polymer ?
#
loop_
_entity_poly.entity_id
_entity_poly.type
_entity_poly.pdbx_seq_one_letter_code
_entity_poly.pdbx_strand_id
1 'polypeptide(L)'
;MGDLLKNMRSSQIFSVCGQPEIKVTKDKEKQYQVELLGLDVFDPITMDVAHRSGNDVPAWFLDTDYNDLCFHVSQAFFPRTSAWDNLKKALKGEYEESVWNHLSGTISAPFEAGEHKQIAVKVIDDRGNELLVVKKLRAV
;
A
#
# COMPACT_ATOMS: atom_id res chain seq x y z
N MET A 1 -41.68 3.92 8.20
CA MET A 1 -40.30 4.43 8.32
C MET A 1 -39.40 3.54 7.48
N GLY A 2 -39.26 3.85 6.18
CA GLY A 2 -38.53 3.02 5.23
C GLY A 2 -37.20 3.68 4.87
N ASP A 3 -36.12 2.93 5.09
CA ASP A 3 -34.82 3.00 4.42
C ASP A 3 -34.43 4.37 3.81
N LEU A 4 -34.01 5.29 4.68
CA LEU A 4 -33.53 6.64 4.32
C LEU A 4 -32.05 6.66 3.90
N LEU A 5 -31.35 5.53 4.00
CA LEU A 5 -29.95 5.39 3.60
C LEU A 5 -29.89 4.52 2.36
N LYS A 6 -29.20 4.98 1.32
CA LYS A 6 -28.92 4.14 0.14
C LYS A 6 -28.09 2.94 0.61
N ASN A 7 -28.58 1.73 0.44
CA ASN A 7 -27.82 0.48 0.64
C ASN A 7 -26.82 0.22 -0.50
N MET A 8 -26.01 1.22 -0.87
CA MET A 8 -24.90 1.02 -1.81
C MET A 8 -23.70 0.47 -1.04
N ARG A 9 -22.87 -0.40 -1.64
CA ARG A 9 -21.63 -0.87 -0.97
C ARG A 9 -20.73 0.29 -0.51
N SER A 10 -20.83 1.46 -1.15
CA SER A 10 -20.12 2.70 -0.79
C SER A 10 -20.68 3.45 0.42
N SER A 11 -21.87 3.10 0.94
CA SER A 11 -22.47 3.73 2.13
C SER A 11 -22.18 2.99 3.43
N GLN A 12 -21.43 1.88 3.38
CA GLN A 12 -20.94 1.18 4.55
C GLN A 12 -19.63 1.81 5.02
N ILE A 13 -19.77 2.90 5.78
CA ILE A 13 -18.68 3.73 6.32
C ILE A 13 -17.91 2.99 7.44
N PHE A 14 -18.47 1.89 7.97
CA PHE A 14 -17.91 1.18 9.11
C PHE A 14 -17.36 -0.20 8.73
N SER A 15 -16.07 -0.38 9.02
CA SER A 15 -15.39 -1.64 9.26
C SER A 15 -15.14 -2.55 8.05
N VAL A 16 -14.37 -2.04 7.10
CA VAL A 16 -13.43 -2.92 6.40
C VAL A 16 -12.09 -2.81 7.12
N CYS A 17 -11.83 -3.77 8.01
CA CYS A 17 -10.50 -3.94 8.59
C CYS A 17 -9.67 -4.71 7.58
N GLY A 18 -8.49 -4.20 7.24
CA GLY A 18 -7.56 -4.97 6.43
C GLY A 18 -6.16 -4.92 7.00
N GLN A 19 -5.42 -5.99 6.72
CA GLN A 19 -4.08 -6.20 7.25
C GLN A 19 -3.11 -6.35 6.07
N PRO A 20 -2.34 -5.30 5.76
CA PRO A 20 -1.23 -5.42 4.84
C PRO A 20 -0.18 -6.39 5.40
N GLU A 21 0.22 -7.37 4.58
CA GLU A 21 1.30 -8.26 4.90
C GLU A 21 2.57 -7.84 4.15
N ILE A 22 3.63 -7.56 4.90
CA ILE A 22 4.91 -7.12 4.34
C ILE A 22 6.06 -7.95 4.86
N LYS A 23 7.08 -8.11 4.01
CA LYS A 23 8.36 -8.68 4.37
C LYS A 23 9.44 -7.62 4.26
N VAL A 24 10.19 -7.43 5.33
CA VAL A 24 11.35 -6.54 5.36
C VAL A 24 12.60 -7.40 5.30
N THR A 25 13.43 -7.18 4.28
CA THR A 25 14.73 -7.83 4.14
C THR A 25 15.83 -6.78 4.31
N LYS A 26 16.99 -7.24 4.78
CA LYS A 26 18.20 -6.43 4.87
C LYS A 26 19.28 -7.13 4.07
N ASP A 27 19.89 -6.43 3.14
CA ASP A 27 20.98 -6.96 2.34
C ASP A 27 22.33 -6.91 3.07
N LYS A 28 23.37 -7.40 2.39
CA LYS A 28 24.74 -7.41 2.92
C LYS A 28 25.36 -6.02 3.01
N GLU A 29 24.86 -5.06 2.23
CA GLU A 29 25.29 -3.66 2.19
C GLU A 29 24.58 -2.80 3.24
N LYS A 30 23.76 -3.43 4.11
CA LYS A 30 22.95 -2.82 5.16
C LYS A 30 21.78 -1.98 4.65
N GLN A 31 21.41 -2.11 3.39
CA GLN A 31 20.19 -1.52 2.85
C GLN A 31 18.99 -2.44 3.13
N TYR A 32 17.84 -1.82 3.33
CA TYR A 32 16.58 -2.49 3.53
C TYR A 32 15.79 -2.51 2.22
N GLN A 33 15.00 -3.56 2.04
CA GLN A 33 13.97 -3.65 1.02
C GLN A 33 12.67 -4.13 1.67
N VAL A 34 11.56 -3.67 1.12
CA VAL A 34 10.23 -4.04 1.57
C VAL A 34 9.50 -4.69 0.41
N GLU A 35 8.93 -5.86 0.67
CA GLU A 35 8.05 -6.57 -0.26
C GLU A 35 6.63 -6.58 0.31
N LEU A 36 5.66 -6.13 -0.49
CA LEU A 36 4.24 -6.30 -0.21
C LEU A 36 3.81 -7.70 -0.65
N LEU A 37 3.51 -8.58 0.30
CA LEU A 37 3.05 -9.94 0.03
C LEU A 37 1.58 -9.95 -0.36
N GLY A 38 0.77 -9.16 0.34
CA GLY A 38 -0.66 -9.10 0.10
C GLY A 38 -1.41 -8.22 1.08
N LEU A 39 -2.73 -8.28 0.95
CA LEU A 39 -3.68 -7.57 1.78
C LEU A 39 -4.87 -8.49 2.06
N ASP A 40 -5.09 -8.78 3.33
CA ASP A 40 -6.31 -9.44 3.78
C ASP A 40 -7.35 -8.39 4.15
N VAL A 41 -8.58 -8.57 3.69
CA VAL A 41 -9.69 -7.64 3.88
C VAL A 41 -10.87 -8.39 4.48
N PHE A 42 -11.33 -7.95 5.66
CA PHE A 42 -12.50 -8.54 6.33
C PHE A 42 -13.79 -7.85 5.86
N ASP A 43 -14.76 -8.65 5.39
CA ASP A 43 -16.12 -8.19 5.09
C ASP A 43 -17.04 -8.45 6.30
N PRO A 44 -17.52 -7.41 7.00
CA PRO A 44 -18.36 -7.59 8.19
C PRO A 44 -19.77 -8.10 7.88
N ILE A 45 -20.21 -8.04 6.62
CA ILE A 45 -21.54 -8.51 6.19
C ILE A 45 -21.52 -10.03 6.05
N THR A 46 -20.50 -10.56 5.37
CA THR A 46 -20.39 -12.01 5.12
C THR A 46 -19.60 -12.73 6.21
N MET A 47 -18.86 -11.98 7.04
CA MET A 47 -17.89 -12.48 8.01
C MET A 47 -16.71 -13.25 7.39
N ASP A 48 -16.46 -13.03 6.09
CA ASP A 48 -15.35 -13.66 5.38
C ASP A 48 -14.12 -12.75 5.32
N VAL A 49 -12.96 -13.38 5.14
CA VAL A 49 -11.69 -12.69 4.82
C VAL A 49 -11.37 -12.95 3.35
N ALA A 50 -11.23 -11.87 2.59
CA ALA A 50 -10.78 -11.91 1.21
C ALA A 50 -9.29 -11.56 1.15
N HIS A 51 -8.46 -12.50 0.70
CA HIS A 51 -7.05 -12.27 0.44
C HIS A 51 -6.83 -11.64 -0.94
N ARG A 52 -5.90 -10.71 -1.03
CA ARG A 52 -5.37 -10.13 -2.27
C ARG A 52 -3.85 -10.27 -2.28
N SER A 53 -3.29 -10.75 -3.38
CA SER A 53 -1.85 -10.68 -3.60
C SER A 53 -1.41 -9.22 -3.75
N GLY A 54 -0.17 -8.90 -3.34
CA GLY A 54 0.40 -7.57 -3.53
C GLY A 54 0.39 -7.10 -4.98
N ASN A 55 0.43 -8.01 -5.96
CA ASN A 55 0.36 -7.67 -7.38
C ASN A 55 -1.02 -7.17 -7.84
N ASP A 56 -2.06 -7.38 -7.03
CA ASP A 56 -3.44 -7.05 -7.37
C ASP A 56 -4.00 -5.92 -6.49
N VAL A 57 -3.16 -5.24 -5.69
CA VAL A 57 -3.62 -4.03 -5.00
C VAL A 57 -3.62 -2.83 -5.96
N PRO A 58 -4.60 -1.92 -5.85
CA PRO A 58 -4.60 -0.67 -6.62
C PRO A 58 -3.34 0.17 -6.43
N ALA A 59 -2.91 0.36 -5.18
CA ALA A 59 -1.71 1.13 -4.86
C ALA A 59 -1.13 0.74 -3.49
N TRP A 60 0.18 0.92 -3.35
CA TRP A 60 0.84 0.93 -2.05
C TRP A 60 1.99 1.94 -2.00
N PHE A 61 2.27 2.43 -0.81
CA PHE A 61 3.23 3.48 -0.54
C PHE A 61 4.13 3.08 0.61
N LEU A 62 5.39 3.51 0.56
CA LEU A 62 6.40 3.29 1.58
C LEU A 62 6.88 4.63 2.13
N ASP A 63 6.85 4.74 3.45
CA ASP A 63 7.59 5.73 4.23
C ASP A 63 8.81 5.02 4.84
N THR A 64 10.01 5.45 4.47
CA THR A 64 11.27 4.82 4.88
C THR A 64 11.75 5.26 6.27
N ASP A 65 11.16 6.30 6.86
CA ASP A 65 11.56 6.83 8.18
C ASP A 65 10.36 7.39 8.97
N TYR A 66 9.34 6.55 9.14
CA TYR A 66 8.07 6.94 9.72
C TYR A 66 8.17 7.33 11.20
N ASN A 67 7.70 8.53 11.52
CA ASN A 67 7.84 9.17 12.84
C ASN A 67 6.62 9.03 13.78
N ASP A 68 5.67 8.13 13.47
CA ASP A 68 4.39 7.95 14.19
C ASP A 68 3.41 9.14 14.13
N LEU A 69 3.73 10.21 13.39
CA LEU A 69 2.89 11.42 13.31
C LEU A 69 2.34 11.67 11.91
N CYS A 70 3.20 11.65 10.89
CA CYS A 70 2.83 11.95 9.51
C CYS A 70 3.39 10.91 8.57
N PHE A 71 2.56 10.44 7.63
CA PHE A 71 3.02 9.53 6.59
C PHE A 71 3.64 10.33 5.45
N HIS A 72 4.93 10.11 5.20
CA HIS A 72 5.65 10.71 4.08
C HIS A 72 5.90 9.66 3.00
N VAL A 73 5.38 9.89 1.80
CA VAL A 73 5.57 8.95 0.67
C VAL A 73 7.00 9.09 0.14
N SER A 74 7.87 8.14 0.50
CA SER A 74 9.23 8.02 -0.04
C SER A 74 9.24 7.26 -1.37
N GLN A 75 8.39 6.21 -1.48
CA GLN A 75 8.23 5.42 -2.70
C GLN A 75 6.75 5.07 -2.92
N ALA A 76 6.33 4.97 -4.18
CA ALA A 76 4.95 4.72 -4.57
C ALA A 76 4.86 3.64 -5.65
N PHE A 77 3.82 2.81 -5.58
CA PHE A 77 3.64 1.67 -6.46
C PHE A 77 2.16 1.47 -6.80
N PHE A 78 1.86 1.03 -8.03
CA PHE A 78 0.51 0.77 -8.52
C PHE A 78 0.43 -0.59 -9.24
N PRO A 79 0.57 -1.71 -8.53
CA PRO A 79 0.72 -3.03 -9.16
C PRO A 79 -0.40 -3.39 -10.15
N ARG A 80 -1.65 -3.01 -9.83
CA ARG A 80 -2.78 -3.26 -10.74
C ARG A 80 -2.78 -2.30 -11.94
N THR A 81 -2.74 -2.90 -13.14
CA THR A 81 -2.47 -2.16 -14.36
C THR A 81 -3.55 -1.18 -14.84
N SER A 82 -4.80 -1.39 -14.45
CA SER A 82 -5.89 -0.48 -14.83
C SER A 82 -5.82 0.89 -14.14
N ALA A 83 -5.09 1.01 -13.02
CA ALA A 83 -4.88 2.30 -12.36
C ALA A 83 -3.95 3.23 -13.16
N TRP A 84 -3.10 2.67 -14.04
CA TRP A 84 -2.11 3.40 -14.83
C TRP A 84 -2.71 4.38 -15.83
N ASP A 85 -3.78 3.98 -16.51
CA ASP A 85 -4.34 4.77 -17.61
C ASP A 85 -4.89 6.12 -17.11
N ASN A 86 -5.44 6.12 -15.89
CA ASN A 86 -5.93 7.33 -15.25
C ASN A 86 -4.78 8.20 -14.73
N LEU A 87 -3.74 7.59 -14.14
CA LEU A 87 -2.57 8.31 -13.63
C LEU A 87 -1.77 8.97 -14.77
N LYS A 88 -1.54 8.26 -15.89
CA LYS A 88 -0.87 8.79 -17.09
C LYS A 88 -1.61 9.99 -17.67
N LYS A 89 -2.94 9.91 -17.77
CA LYS A 89 -3.77 11.05 -18.22
C LYS A 89 -3.68 12.25 -17.28
N ALA A 90 -3.63 12.01 -15.97
CA ALA A 90 -3.57 13.07 -14.96
C ALA A 90 -2.20 13.76 -14.91
N LEU A 91 -1.10 13.01 -15.01
CA LEU A 91 0.27 13.53 -14.87
C LEU A 91 0.74 14.31 -16.11
N LYS A 92 0.08 14.17 -17.27
CA LYS A 92 0.37 14.93 -18.52
C LYS A 92 1.86 14.93 -18.93
N GLY A 93 2.66 13.97 -18.46
CA GLY A 93 4.10 13.90 -18.70
C GLY A 93 4.47 12.69 -19.55
N GLU A 94 5.42 12.88 -20.47
CA GLU A 94 6.11 11.78 -21.13
C GLU A 94 7.18 11.25 -20.17
N TYR A 95 6.94 10.10 -19.55
CA TYR A 95 7.96 9.42 -18.72
C TYR A 95 8.47 8.18 -19.45
N GLU A 96 9.76 7.89 -19.28
CA GLU A 96 10.40 6.71 -19.84
C GLU A 96 9.75 5.40 -19.40
N GLU A 97 9.80 4.41 -20.28
CA GLU A 97 9.20 3.08 -20.05
C GLU A 97 9.75 2.38 -18.80
N SER A 98 11.00 2.69 -18.46
CA SER A 98 11.77 2.21 -17.31
C SER A 98 11.17 2.63 -15.96
N VAL A 99 10.67 3.86 -15.85
CA VAL A 99 10.06 4.40 -14.61
C VAL A 99 8.77 3.63 -14.29
N TRP A 100 8.03 3.20 -15.31
CA TRP A 100 6.77 2.47 -15.12
C TRP A 100 6.96 1.05 -14.61
N ASN A 101 8.00 0.35 -15.08
CA ASN A 101 8.33 -0.98 -14.57
C ASN A 101 8.62 -0.94 -13.07
N HIS A 102 9.32 0.11 -12.60
CA HIS A 102 9.61 0.30 -11.19
C HIS A 102 8.34 0.50 -10.35
N LEU A 103 7.38 1.29 -10.84
CA LEU A 103 6.13 1.56 -10.13
C LEU A 103 5.19 0.35 -10.08
N SER A 104 5.35 -0.65 -10.96
CA SER A 104 4.47 -1.83 -11.04
C SER A 104 4.81 -2.98 -10.08
N GLY A 105 5.92 -2.86 -9.35
CA GLY A 105 6.40 -3.91 -8.46
C GLY A 105 5.70 -3.98 -7.11
N THR A 106 5.87 -5.13 -6.46
CA THR A 106 5.59 -5.33 -5.03
C THR A 106 6.83 -5.16 -4.16
N ILE A 107 7.99 -4.90 -4.77
CA ILE A 107 9.29 -4.79 -4.08
C ILE A 107 9.78 -3.35 -4.19
N SER A 108 10.17 -2.77 -3.06
CA SER A 108 10.72 -1.41 -3.01
C SER A 108 12.13 -1.34 -3.62
N ALA A 109 12.54 -0.14 -4.04
CA ALA A 109 13.96 0.13 -4.19
C ALA A 109 14.67 -0.03 -2.83
N PRO A 110 15.95 -0.44 -2.82
CA PRO A 110 16.77 -0.45 -1.60
C PRO A 110 16.82 0.93 -0.94
N PHE A 111 16.86 0.98 0.39
CA PHE A 111 16.99 2.22 1.16
C PHE A 111 17.76 2.03 2.46
N GLU A 112 18.35 3.10 2.98
CA GLU A 112 18.98 3.09 4.30
C GLU A 112 17.96 3.41 5.40
N ALA A 113 18.16 2.87 6.61
CA ALA A 113 17.33 3.26 7.74
C ALA A 113 17.57 4.73 8.10
N GLY A 114 16.50 5.51 8.20
CA GLY A 114 16.56 6.89 8.68
C GLY A 114 16.71 7.00 10.20
N GLU A 115 16.46 8.19 10.73
CA GLU A 115 16.66 8.55 12.14
C GLU A 115 15.74 7.77 13.07
N HIS A 116 14.47 7.63 12.68
CA HIS A 116 13.43 6.96 13.46
C HIS A 116 13.56 5.43 13.42
N LYS A 117 14.32 4.88 12.46
CA LYS A 117 14.54 3.43 12.28
C LYS A 117 13.23 2.65 12.23
N GLN A 118 12.25 3.23 11.56
CA GLN A 118 10.91 2.71 11.48
C GLN A 118 10.36 3.00 10.10
N ILE A 119 9.61 2.05 9.54
CA ILE A 119 8.93 2.24 8.28
C ILE A 119 7.43 2.14 8.49
N ALA A 120 6.70 2.76 7.57
CA ALA A 120 5.29 2.51 7.41
C ALA A 120 4.98 2.16 5.95
N VAL A 121 4.13 1.15 5.77
CA VAL A 121 3.56 0.80 4.46
C VAL A 121 2.07 1.10 4.51
N LYS A 122 1.62 1.92 3.56
CA LYS A 122 0.21 2.24 3.35
C LYS A 122 -0.28 1.55 2.09
N VAL A 123 -1.35 0.78 2.19
CA VAL A 123 -1.98 0.10 1.06
C VAL A 123 -3.38 0.68 0.85
N ILE A 124 -3.74 0.89 -0.41
CA ILE A 124 -5.08 1.34 -0.82
C ILE A 124 -5.84 0.13 -1.36
N ASP A 125 -7.00 -0.17 -0.77
CA ASP A 125 -7.87 -1.26 -1.24
C ASP A 125 -8.79 -0.82 -2.39
N ASP A 126 -9.57 -1.76 -2.93
CA ASP A 126 -10.53 -1.53 -4.02
C ASP A 126 -11.66 -0.55 -3.66
N ARG A 127 -11.90 -0.32 -2.36
CA ARG A 127 -12.90 0.61 -1.86
C ARG A 127 -12.31 2.01 -1.59
N GLY A 128 -11.00 2.17 -1.73
CA GLY A 128 -10.28 3.39 -1.42
C GLY A 128 -9.93 3.55 0.06
N ASN A 129 -10.05 2.48 0.86
CA ASN A 129 -9.63 2.52 2.26
C ASN A 129 -8.10 2.56 2.36
N GLU A 130 -7.60 3.33 3.32
CA GLU A 130 -6.18 3.38 3.65
C GLU A 130 -5.87 2.43 4.80
N LEU A 131 -4.97 1.48 4.55
CA LEU A 131 -4.57 0.48 5.53
C LEU A 131 -3.08 0.58 5.78
N LEU A 132 -2.69 0.71 7.05
CA LEU A 132 -1.33 1.01 7.45
C LEU A 132 -0.73 -0.16 8.23
N VAL A 133 0.51 -0.53 7.91
CA VAL A 133 1.34 -1.39 8.74
C VAL A 133 2.66 -0.68 9.05
N VAL A 134 3.04 -0.68 10.33
CA VAL A 134 4.28 -0.06 10.82
C VAL A 134 5.23 -1.16 11.27
N LYS A 135 6.51 -1.04 10.91
CA LYS A 135 7.57 -1.98 11.34
C LYS A 135 8.80 -1.23 11.79
N LYS A 136 9.32 -1.61 12.97
CA LYS A 136 10.64 -1.17 13.43
C LYS A 136 11.74 -1.89 12.64
N LEU A 137 12.71 -1.13 12.14
CA LEU A 137 13.92 -1.64 11.55
C LEU A 137 14.89 -1.97 12.69
N ARG A 138 15.10 -3.26 12.95
CA ARG A 138 16.04 -3.68 14.01
C ARG A 138 17.47 -3.40 13.56
N ALA A 139 18.26 -2.79 14.44
CA ALA A 139 19.71 -2.95 14.38
C ALA A 139 20.00 -4.43 14.64
N VAL A 140 20.75 -5.06 13.72
CA VAL A 140 21.35 -6.38 13.96
C VAL A 140 22.47 -6.20 14.97
#